data_AF-Q327B1-F1
#
_entry.id   AF-Q327B1-F1
#
_cell.length_a   1.000
_cell.length_b   1.000
_cell.length_c   1.000
_cell.angle_alpha   90.00
_cell.angle_beta   90.00
_cell.angle_gamma   90.00
#
_symmetry.space_group_name_H-M   'P 1'
#
loop_
_entity.id
_entity.type
_entity.pdbx_description
1 polymer ?
#
loop_
_entity_poly.entity_id
_entity_poly.type
_entity_poly.pdbx_seq_one_letter_code
_entity_poly.pdbx_strand_id
1 'polypeptide(L)' 'MLHEEKLARHQRKQAMYTRMVAFPAVKMFEEYDFTFATGAPQKQLQSLRSLSFIERNENIVLQGTSDITNPWVGICV' A
#
# COMPACT_ATOMS: atom_id res chain seq x y z
N MET A 1 10.14 -27.65 3.45
CA MET A 1 11.48 -27.05 3.68
C MET A 1 11.83 -25.90 2.75
N LEU A 2 12.23 -26.10 1.47
CA LEU A 2 12.70 -24.98 0.61
C LEU A 2 11.66 -23.85 0.42
N HIS A 3 10.38 -24.19 0.31
CA HIS A 3 9.31 -23.21 0.16
C HIS A 3 9.11 -22.36 1.44
N GLU A 4 9.12 -23.00 2.61
CA GLU A 4 8.97 -22.34 3.92
C GLU A 4 10.16 -21.40 4.19
N GLU A 5 11.37 -21.81 3.82
CA GLU A 5 12.56 -20.97 3.96
C GLU A 5 12.47 -19.72 3.06
N LYS A 6 12.05 -19.89 1.80
CA LYS A 6 11.82 -18.77 0.87
C LYS A 6 10.78 -17.79 1.41
N LEU A 7 9.66 -18.30 1.92
CA LEU A 7 8.61 -17.49 2.53
C LEU A 7 9.13 -16.72 3.75
N ALA A 8 9.83 -17.41 4.66
CA ALA A 8 10.42 -16.80 5.85
C ALA A 8 11.46 -15.72 5.49
N ARG A 9 12.28 -15.95 4.46
CA ARG A 9 13.22 -14.94 3.94
C ARG A 9 12.49 -13.73 3.36
N HIS A 10 11.41 -13.95 2.61
CA HIS A 10 10.61 -12.88 2.04
C HIS A 10 9.94 -12.01 3.13
N GLN A 11 9.34 -12.65 4.13
CA GLN A 11 8.75 -11.96 5.29
C GLN A 11 9.78 -11.13 6.07
N ARG A 12 10.99 -11.66 6.30
CA ARG A 12 12.08 -10.89 6.95
C ARG A 12 12.47 -9.67 6.12
N LYS A 13 12.54 -9.81 4.80
CA LYS A 13 12.86 -8.71 3.87
C LYS A 13 11.78 -7.63 3.92
N GLN A 14 10.50 -8.00 3.86
CA GLN A 14 9.38 -7.07 3.99
C GLN A 14 9.42 -6.35 5.35
N ALA A 15 9.55 -7.09 6.46
CA ALA A 15 9.63 -6.50 7.80
C ALA A 15 10.81 -5.53 7.97
N MET A 16 11.96 -5.82 7.33
CA MET A 16 13.10 -4.90 7.32
C MET A 16 12.77 -3.60 6.58
N TYR A 17 12.21 -3.69 5.36
CA TYR A 17 11.84 -2.49 4.61
C TYR A 17 10.79 -1.66 5.35
N THR A 18 9.75 -2.29 5.89
CA THR A 18 8.71 -1.60 6.67
C THR A 18 9.29 -0.87 7.88
N ARG A 19 10.33 -1.42 8.55
CA ARG A 19 11.02 -0.70 9.63
C ARG A 19 11.88 0.47 9.16
N MET A 20 12.43 0.39 7.94
CA MET A 20 13.29 1.45 7.39
C MET A 20 12.49 2.64 6.85
N VAL A 21 11.25 2.43 6.42
CA VAL A 21 10.34 3.55 6.12
C VAL A 21 9.84 4.14 7.43
N ALA A 22 10.05 5.45 7.62
CA ALA A 22 9.64 6.20 8.81
C ALA A 22 8.11 6.49 8.82
N PHE A 23 7.29 5.54 8.35
CA PHE A 23 5.84 5.71 8.44
C PHE A 23 5.40 5.71 9.91
N PRO A 24 4.51 6.63 10.31
CA PRO A 24 4.05 6.71 11.70
C PRO A 24 3.21 5.49 12.10
N ALA A 25 2.57 4.84 11.14
CA ALA A 25 1.81 3.62 11.34
C ALA A 25 1.74 2.81 10.04
N VAL A 26 1.67 1.49 10.17
CA VAL A 26 1.23 0.61 9.09
C VAL A 26 -0.29 0.52 9.18
N LYS A 27 -0.99 0.94 8.13
CA LYS A 27 -2.45 0.89 8.06
C LYS A 27 -2.89 -0.10 7.01
N MET A 28 -3.79 -1.00 7.40
CA MET A 28 -4.47 -1.89 6.48
C MET A 28 -5.56 -1.13 5.73
N PHE A 29 -5.96 -1.64 4.56
CA PHE A 29 -7.01 -1.02 3.75
C PHE A 29 -8.33 -0.91 4.52
N GLU A 30 -8.65 -1.88 5.37
CA GLU A 30 -9.83 -1.93 6.22
C GLU A 30 -9.87 -0.81 7.26
N GLU A 31 -8.71 -0.28 7.64
CA GLU A 31 -8.59 0.84 8.58
C GLU A 31 -8.72 2.21 7.88
N TYR A 32 -8.83 2.23 6.55
CA TYR A 32 -8.95 3.48 5.80
C TYR A 32 -10.36 4.06 5.94
N ASP A 33 -10.45 5.27 6.50
CA ASP A 33 -11.70 5.99 6.65
C ASP A 33 -12.04 6.78 5.37
N PHE A 34 -12.91 6.20 4.54
CA PHE A 34 -13.43 6.85 3.34
C PHE A 34 -14.36 8.04 3.63
N THR A 35 -14.81 8.23 4.88
CA THR A 35 -15.60 9.41 5.27
C THR A 35 -14.72 10.64 5.50
N PHE A 36 -13.47 10.43 5.90
CA PHE A 36 -12.50 11.50 6.15
C PHE A 36 -11.88 12.03 4.84
N ALA A 37 -11.42 11.12 3.97
CA ALA A 37 -10.73 11.48 2.73
C ALA A 37 -11.67 11.36 1.51
N THR A 38 -12.57 12.33 1.36
CA THR A 38 -13.62 12.33 0.33
C THR A 38 -13.13 12.42 -1.11
N GLY A 39 -11.87 12.86 -1.32
CA GLY A 39 -11.27 12.99 -2.65
C GLY A 39 -10.84 11.66 -3.28
N ALA A 40 -10.79 10.56 -2.51
CA ALA A 40 -10.28 9.28 -2.99
C ALA A 40 -11.43 8.31 -3.33
N PRO A 41 -11.68 8.00 -4.62
CA PRO A 41 -12.79 7.14 -5.01
C PRO A 41 -12.60 5.71 -4.50
N GLN A 42 -13.44 5.31 -3.54
CA GLN A 42 -13.37 4.01 -2.87
C GLN A 42 -13.28 2.82 -3.82
N LYS A 43 -14.08 2.79 -4.90
CA LYS A 43 -14.07 1.71 -5.89
C LYS A 43 -12.74 1.57 -6.61
N GLN A 44 -12.07 2.68 -6.92
CA GLN A 44 -10.76 2.65 -7.57
C GLN A 44 -9.68 2.21 -6.58
N LEU A 45 -9.71 2.70 -5.34
CA LEU A 45 -8.79 2.23 -4.30
C LEU A 45 -8.97 0.74 -4.00
N GLN A 46 -10.21 0.24 -4.00
CA GLN A 46 -10.49 -1.20 -3.84
C GLN A 46 -9.93 -2.03 -5.00
N SER A 47 -9.94 -1.53 -6.24
CA SER A 47 -9.40 -2.28 -7.38
C SER A 47 -7.89 -2.50 -7.27
N LEU A 48 -7.16 -1.58 -6.64
CA LEU A 48 -5.71 -1.71 -6.38
C LEU A 48 -5.38 -2.90 -5.47
N ARG A 49 -6.29 -3.31 -4.57
CA ARG A 49 -6.08 -4.46 -3.67
C ARG A 49 -5.80 -5.76 -4.41
N SER A 50 -6.39 -5.91 -5.60
CA SER A 50 -6.21 -7.10 -6.43
C SER A 50 -4.83 -7.18 -7.09
N LEU A 51 -4.10 -6.07 -7.13
CA LEU A 51 -2.87 -5.90 -7.93
C LEU A 51 -3.06 -6.25 -9.42
N SER A 52 -4.29 -6.28 -9.93
CA SER A 52 -4.61 -6.68 -11.31
C SER A 52 -4.00 -5.76 -12.37
N PHE A 53 -3.60 -4.53 -12.01
CA PHE A 53 -2.84 -3.64 -12.89
C PHE A 53 -1.47 -4.22 -13.26
N ILE A 54 -0.85 -5.04 -12.39
CA ILE A 54 0.42 -5.72 -12.67
C ILE A 54 0.22 -6.71 -13.81
N GLU A 55 -0.81 -7.54 -13.74
CA GLU A 55 -1.12 -8.54 -14.77
C GLU A 55 -1.47 -7.89 -16.12
N ARG A 56 -2.05 -6.68 -16.09
CA ARG A 56 -2.37 -5.88 -17.29
C ARG A 56 -1.21 -5.03 -17.80
N ASN A 57 -0.05 -5.03 -17.15
CA ASN A 57 1.07 -4.13 -17.44
C ASN A 57 0.66 -2.64 -17.45
N GLU A 58 -0.25 -2.26 -16.55
CA GLU A 58 -0.74 -0.90 -16.38
C GLU A 58 0.07 -0.15 -15.32
N ASN A 59 0.32 1.14 -15.58
CA ASN A 59 0.93 2.04 -14.60
C ASN A 59 -0.15 2.73 -13.78
N ILE A 60 0.04 2.80 -12.46
CA ILE A 60 -0.82 3.56 -11.55
C ILE A 60 -0.17 4.91 -11.26
N VAL A 61 -0.92 6.00 -11.46
CA VAL A 61 -0.51 7.35 -11.07
C VAL A 61 -1.40 7.80 -9.92
N LEU A 62 -0.79 8.09 -8.77
CA LEU A 62 -1.47 8.69 -7.62
C LEU A 62 -1.24 10.20 -7.65
N GLN A 63 -2.29 10.97 -7.88
CA GLN A 63 -2.24 12.44 -7.85
C GLN A 63 -3.04 12.95 -6.66
N GLY A 64 -2.37 13.69 -5.78
CA GLY A 64 -2.99 14.36 -4.64
C GLY A 64 -2.27 15.67 -4.32
N THR A 65 -2.97 16.61 -3.70
CA THR A 65 -2.33 17.77 -3.07
C THR A 65 -1.62 17.30 -1.81
N SER A 66 -0.34 17.63 -1.64
CA SER A 66 0.33 17.43 -0.35
C SER A 66 -0.09 18.57 0.57
N ASP A 67 -0.92 18.25 1.54
CA ASP A 67 -1.18 19.11 2.69
C ASP A 67 -0.93 18.33 3.98
N ILE A 68 -0.84 19.03 5.12
CA ILE A 68 -0.61 18.42 6.44
C ILE A 68 -1.65 17.35 6.77
N THR A 69 -2.86 17.49 6.23
CA THR A 69 -3.98 16.57 6.45
C THR A 69 -3.91 15.31 5.57
N ASN A 70 -3.21 15.36 4.44
CA ASN A 70 -3.05 14.27 3.48
C ASN A 70 -1.56 14.05 3.16
N PRO A 71 -0.76 13.51 4.12
CA PRO A 71 0.59 13.07 3.81
C PRO A 71 0.55 12.00 2.70
N TRP A 72 1.60 11.93 1.88
CA TRP A 72 1.69 10.97 0.79
C TRP A 72 1.35 9.55 1.26
N VAL A 73 0.35 8.94 0.62
CA VAL A 73 0.08 7.50 0.78
C VAL A 73 1.18 6.76 0.04
N GLY A 74 2.18 6.30 0.78
CA GLY A 74 3.16 5.36 0.25
C GLY A 74 2.53 3.96 0.17
N ILE A 75 2.37 3.43 -1.04
CA ILE A 75 1.98 2.03 -1.24
C ILE A 75 3.25 1.18 -1.20
N CYS A 76 3.37 0.30 -0.22
CA CYS A 76 4.40 -0.75 -0.21
C CYS A 76 3.79 -2.00 -0.87
N VAL A 77 4.22 -2.32 -2.08
CA VAL A 77 3.95 -3.61 -2.76
C VAL A 77 5.11 -4.56 -2.49
#